data_AF-A0A315EPU9-F1
#
_entry.id   AF-A0A315EPU9-F1
#
_cell.length_a   1.000
_cell.length_b   1.000
_cell.length_c   1.000
_cell.angle_alpha   90.00
_cell.angle_beta   90.00
_cell.angle_gamma   90.00
#
_symmetry.space_group_name_H-M   'P 1'
#
loop_
_entity.id
_entity.type
_entity.pdbx_description
1 polymer ?
#
loop_
_entity_poly.entity_id
_entity_poly.type
_entity_poly.pdbx_seq_one_letter_code
_entity_poly.pdbx_strand_id
1 'polypeptide(L)'
;MTADSASINLTHHFLIAMPGLEDEAFAKSVVYVCEHSERGALGLVINKPGELSMEGLFQKVDLPLHRQDLMNAPVLQGGPVHTERGFVLHDAMLVDVPAQEDAVEAAQEDDTEAAQEDDTEAAQEAEALSAVSHKESVYASTMTIPGGLEMTTSKDVLEALSMGAGPKRVLISLGYSAWGEGQLESELAENSWLTVGADTAVIFDTPVEQRYERAMKLLGLESWMLSSEVGHS
;
A
#
# COMPACT_ATOMS: atom_id res chain seq x y z
N MET A 1 -18.69 -30.66 -11.54
CA MET A 1 -18.90 -29.39 -12.28
C MET A 1 -18.36 -28.29 -11.37
N THR A 2 -17.07 -28.03 -11.44
CA THR A 2 -16.41 -26.93 -10.72
C THR A 2 -16.56 -25.70 -11.60
N ALA A 3 -17.41 -24.77 -11.18
CA ALA A 3 -17.56 -23.51 -11.87
C ALA A 3 -16.19 -22.81 -11.87
N ASP A 4 -15.75 -22.48 -13.07
CA ASP A 4 -14.64 -21.58 -13.38
C ASP A 4 -15.05 -20.17 -12.93
N SER A 5 -15.14 -19.96 -11.61
CA SER A 5 -15.13 -18.61 -11.05
C SER A 5 -13.68 -18.17 -11.15
N ALA A 6 -13.31 -17.54 -12.28
CA ALA A 6 -12.05 -16.84 -12.37
C ALA A 6 -11.93 -15.94 -11.15
N SER A 7 -11.05 -16.30 -10.21
CA SER A 7 -10.83 -15.53 -8.98
C SER A 7 -10.40 -14.14 -9.42
N ILE A 8 -11.28 -13.15 -9.21
CA ILE A 8 -11.03 -11.78 -9.65
C ILE A 8 -9.87 -11.28 -8.81
N ASN A 9 -8.68 -11.20 -9.38
CA ASN A 9 -7.54 -10.63 -8.67
C ASN A 9 -7.57 -9.10 -8.81
N LEU A 10 -7.96 -8.42 -7.72
CA LEU A 10 -8.03 -6.96 -7.64
C LEU A 10 -6.72 -6.33 -7.15
N THR A 11 -5.64 -7.10 -7.04
CA THR A 11 -4.32 -6.53 -6.71
C THR A 11 -3.95 -5.49 -7.78
N HIS A 12 -3.38 -4.36 -7.35
CA HIS A 12 -3.05 -3.24 -8.23
C HIS A 12 -4.29 -2.67 -8.96
N HIS A 13 -5.42 -2.58 -8.24
CA HIS A 13 -6.61 -1.87 -8.68
C HIS A 13 -6.99 -0.77 -7.69
N PHE A 14 -7.71 0.23 -8.19
CA PHE A 14 -8.42 1.18 -7.34
C PHE A 14 -9.84 0.71 -7.11
N LEU A 15 -10.28 0.79 -5.85
CA LEU A 15 -11.68 0.77 -5.46
C LEU A 15 -12.13 2.21 -5.28
N ILE A 16 -13.16 2.59 -6.02
CA ILE A 16 -13.75 3.91 -5.97
C ILE A 16 -15.09 3.77 -5.27
N ALA A 17 -15.24 4.45 -4.13
CA ALA A 17 -16.49 4.45 -3.40
C ALA A 17 -17.60 5.11 -4.24
N MET A 18 -18.73 4.43 -4.36
CA MET A 18 -19.92 5.03 -4.98
C MET A 18 -20.43 6.21 -4.13
N PRO A 19 -20.97 7.28 -4.74
CA PRO A 19 -21.48 8.44 -4.01
C PRO A 19 -22.58 8.14 -2.97
N GLY A 20 -23.25 6.98 -3.08
CA GLY A 20 -24.27 6.50 -2.14
C GLY A 20 -23.75 5.61 -1.01
N LEU A 21 -22.43 5.44 -0.86
CA LEU A 21 -21.85 4.63 0.22
C LEU A 21 -22.12 5.29 1.58
N GLU A 22 -22.80 4.57 2.48
CA GLU A 22 -23.22 5.09 3.79
C GLU A 22 -22.07 5.22 4.80
N ASP A 23 -20.95 4.53 4.57
CA ASP A 23 -19.78 4.60 5.45
C ASP A 23 -19.01 5.90 5.23
N GLU A 24 -19.08 6.81 6.21
CA GLU A 24 -18.39 8.11 6.19
C GLU A 24 -16.85 7.96 6.11
N ALA A 25 -16.28 6.87 6.66
CA ALA A 25 -14.87 6.57 6.57
C ALA A 25 -14.43 6.27 5.14
N PHE A 26 -15.35 5.81 4.28
CA PHE A 26 -15.09 5.46 2.88
C PHE A 26 -15.84 6.30 1.86
N ALA A 27 -16.75 7.18 2.28
CA ALA A 27 -17.50 8.06 1.40
C ALA A 27 -16.53 8.92 0.56
N LYS A 28 -16.73 8.91 -0.76
CA LYS A 28 -15.87 9.57 -1.76
C LYS A 28 -14.39 9.18 -1.63
N SER A 29 -14.08 7.98 -1.15
CA SER A 29 -12.70 7.50 -1.05
C SER A 29 -12.25 6.77 -2.32
N VAL A 30 -10.93 6.80 -2.54
CA VAL A 30 -10.24 5.95 -3.50
C VAL A 30 -9.29 5.08 -2.70
N VAL A 31 -9.52 3.77 -2.71
CA VAL A 31 -8.65 2.79 -2.05
C VAL A 31 -7.80 2.11 -3.11
N TYR A 32 -6.50 2.09 -2.90
CA TYR A 32 -5.56 1.30 -3.69
C TYR A 32 -5.37 -0.08 -3.05
N VAL A 33 -5.73 -1.13 -3.78
CA VAL A 33 -5.61 -2.52 -3.32
C VAL A 33 -4.18 -2.99 -3.51
N CYS A 34 -3.47 -3.16 -2.40
CA CYS A 34 -2.07 -3.58 -2.37
C CYS A 34 -1.95 -5.11 -2.47
N GLU A 35 -2.91 -5.84 -1.89
CA GLU A 35 -2.97 -7.29 -1.93
C GLU A 35 -4.42 -7.75 -2.03
N HIS A 36 -4.68 -8.73 -2.90
CA HIS A 36 -5.96 -9.44 -2.95
C HIS A 36 -5.73 -10.94 -3.04
N SER A 37 -6.26 -11.69 -2.07
CA SER A 37 -6.25 -13.14 -2.03
C SER A 37 -7.62 -13.68 -1.61
N GLU A 38 -7.82 -15.00 -1.70
CA GLU A 38 -9.05 -15.62 -1.22
C GLU A 38 -9.27 -15.44 0.28
N ARG A 39 -8.19 -15.18 1.05
CA ARG A 39 -8.28 -14.94 2.50
C ARG A 39 -8.75 -13.52 2.85
N GLY A 40 -8.72 -12.60 1.90
CA GLY A 40 -9.07 -11.20 2.10
C GLY A 40 -8.27 -10.24 1.23
N ALA A 41 -8.50 -8.95 1.48
CA ALA A 41 -7.87 -7.87 0.75
C ALA A 41 -7.23 -6.85 1.70
N LEU A 42 -6.12 -6.27 1.28
CA LEU A 42 -5.50 -5.12 1.94
C LEU A 42 -5.41 -3.96 0.97
N GLY A 43 -5.83 -2.78 1.42
CA GLY A 43 -5.75 -1.56 0.64
C GLY A 43 -5.42 -0.33 1.48
N LEU A 44 -5.00 0.72 0.78
CA LEU A 44 -4.67 2.02 1.34
C LEU A 44 -5.56 3.09 0.70
N VAL A 45 -6.26 3.87 1.50
CA VAL A 45 -6.97 5.06 1.03
C VAL A 45 -5.94 6.11 0.58
N ILE A 46 -6.02 6.53 -0.68
CA ILE A 46 -5.03 7.44 -1.29
C ILE A 46 -5.53 8.88 -1.42
N ASN A 47 -6.78 9.19 -1.08
CA ASN A 47 -7.35 10.51 -1.33
C ASN A 47 -7.84 11.26 -0.08
N LYS A 48 -7.61 10.69 1.12
CA LYS A 48 -7.94 11.35 2.39
C LYS A 48 -6.68 11.87 3.07
N PRO A 49 -6.46 13.20 3.13
CA PRO A 49 -5.36 13.76 3.91
C PRO A 49 -5.64 13.55 5.41
N GLY A 50 -4.63 13.13 6.15
CA GLY A 50 -4.67 13.03 7.61
C GLY A 50 -4.32 14.36 8.28
N GLU A 51 -4.36 14.37 9.61
CA GLU A 51 -4.03 15.54 10.44
C GLU A 51 -2.51 15.78 10.57
N LEU A 52 -1.70 14.73 10.35
CA LEU A 52 -0.25 14.78 10.52
C LEU A 52 0.42 15.21 9.21
N SER A 53 1.29 16.21 9.27
CA SER A 53 2.19 16.55 8.15
C SER A 53 3.38 15.60 8.10
N MET A 54 4.01 15.48 6.93
CA MET A 54 5.26 14.72 6.79
C MET A 54 6.36 15.25 7.72
N GLU A 55 6.48 16.57 7.89
CA GLU A 55 7.39 17.15 8.87
C GLU A 55 7.09 16.65 10.30
N GLY A 56 5.80 16.68 10.70
CA GLY A 56 5.38 16.19 12.02
C GLY A 56 5.65 14.70 12.22
N LEU A 57 5.49 13.89 11.17
CA LEU A 57 5.84 12.47 11.20
C LEU A 57 7.34 12.27 11.40
N PHE A 58 8.17 12.96 10.62
CA PHE A 58 9.62 12.86 10.70
C PHE A 58 10.18 13.34 12.05
N GLN A 59 9.60 14.40 12.62
CA GLN A 59 9.92 14.84 13.98
C GLN A 59 9.57 13.78 15.03
N LYS A 60 8.43 13.10 14.91
CA LYS A 60 8.04 12.03 15.85
C LYS A 60 8.99 10.83 15.83
N VAL A 61 9.56 10.51 14.66
CA VAL A 61 10.52 9.41 14.50
C VAL A 61 11.98 9.83 14.72
N ASP A 62 12.22 11.09 15.10
CA ASP A 62 13.52 11.70 15.32
C ASP A 62 14.44 11.64 14.08
N LEU A 63 13.89 11.93 12.90
CA LEU A 63 14.64 11.93 11.63
C LEU A 63 14.54 13.31 10.94
N PRO A 64 15.66 13.85 10.40
CA PRO A 64 15.62 15.10 9.65
C PRO A 64 15.02 14.89 8.25
N LEU A 65 14.02 15.68 7.87
CA LEU A 65 13.47 15.68 6.51
C LEU A 65 14.16 16.78 5.68
N HIS A 66 15.08 16.41 4.80
CA HIS A 66 15.79 17.36 3.92
C HIS A 66 15.03 17.68 2.63
N ARG A 67 13.97 16.93 2.33
CA ARG A 67 13.20 17.01 1.07
C ARG A 67 12.09 18.05 1.17
N GLN A 68 12.33 19.25 0.66
CA GLN A 68 11.40 20.39 0.77
C GLN A 68 10.03 20.14 0.11
N ASP A 69 9.98 19.34 -0.95
CA ASP A 69 8.75 18.96 -1.63
C ASP A 69 7.83 18.07 -0.78
N LEU A 70 8.40 17.29 0.15
CA LEU A 70 7.62 16.47 1.08
C LEU A 70 7.28 17.18 2.39
N MET A 71 8.00 18.24 2.79
CA MET A 71 7.81 18.88 4.10
C MET A 71 6.36 19.34 4.36
N ASN A 72 5.72 19.89 3.33
CA ASN A 72 4.33 20.39 3.40
C ASN A 72 3.29 19.35 2.97
N ALA A 73 3.70 18.16 2.53
CA ALA A 73 2.77 17.13 2.14
C ALA A 73 2.07 16.55 3.38
N PRO A 74 0.76 16.28 3.32
CA PRO A 74 0.06 15.61 4.39
C PRO A 74 0.37 14.10 4.38
N VAL A 75 0.45 13.49 5.56
CA VAL A 75 0.38 12.04 5.70
C VAL A 75 -1.06 11.63 5.49
N LEU A 76 -1.31 10.64 4.65
CA LEU A 76 -2.67 10.23 4.30
C LEU A 76 -3.27 9.36 5.39
N GLN A 77 -4.59 9.35 5.49
CA GLN A 77 -5.30 8.35 6.27
C GLN A 77 -5.53 7.14 5.38
N GLY A 78 -4.80 6.06 5.61
CA GLY A 78 -4.83 4.84 4.78
C GLY A 78 -5.99 3.91 5.09
N GLY A 79 -6.62 4.05 6.26
CA GLY A 79 -7.85 3.36 6.63
C GLY A 79 -8.10 3.40 8.15
N PRO A 80 -9.18 2.76 8.63
CA PRO A 80 -9.56 2.77 10.04
C PRO A 80 -8.75 1.77 10.90
N VAL A 81 -8.05 0.82 10.30
CA VAL A 81 -7.32 -0.22 11.01
C VAL A 81 -5.88 0.22 11.29
N HIS A 82 -5.41 0.03 12.52
CA HIS A 82 -4.04 0.33 12.94
C HIS A 82 -3.57 1.75 12.56
N THR A 83 -4.35 2.77 12.91
CA THR A 83 -4.06 4.19 12.60
C THR A 83 -2.75 4.73 13.19
N GLU A 84 -2.11 3.98 14.10
CA GLU A 84 -0.78 4.30 14.65
C GLU A 84 0.37 3.75 13.80
N ARG A 85 0.11 2.77 12.92
CA ARG A 85 1.13 2.18 12.05
C ARG A 85 1.22 2.93 10.73
N GLY A 86 2.44 3.26 10.34
CA GLY A 86 2.75 3.89 9.05
C GLY A 86 2.98 2.85 7.95
N PHE A 87 2.38 3.11 6.80
CA PHE A 87 2.62 2.39 5.56
C PHE A 87 3.24 3.34 4.55
N VAL A 88 4.30 2.89 3.91
CA VAL A 88 5.06 3.67 2.93
C VAL A 88 4.96 2.97 1.60
N LEU A 89 4.23 3.55 0.67
CA LEU A 89 4.13 3.09 -0.72
C LEU A 89 5.13 3.86 -1.57
N HIS A 90 6.00 3.15 -2.28
CA HIS A 90 7.02 3.75 -3.14
C HIS A 90 7.23 2.95 -4.43
N ASP A 91 7.89 3.56 -5.41
CA ASP A 91 8.38 2.81 -6.56
C ASP A 91 9.47 1.82 -6.11
N ALA A 92 9.51 0.65 -6.73
CA ALA A 92 10.47 -0.39 -6.41
C ALA A 92 11.91 0.11 -6.63
N MET A 93 12.74 0.01 -5.61
CA MET A 93 14.16 0.34 -5.72
C MET A 93 14.94 -0.90 -6.14
N LEU A 94 15.24 -1.00 -7.45
CA LEU A 94 16.29 -1.90 -7.89
C LEU A 94 17.64 -1.29 -7.52
N VAL A 95 18.33 -1.91 -6.56
CA VAL A 95 19.76 -1.66 -6.40
C VAL A 95 20.44 -2.35 -7.58
N ASP A 96 21.03 -1.59 -8.49
CA ASP A 96 22.07 -2.12 -9.36
C ASP A 96 23.22 -2.52 -8.43
N VAL A 97 23.20 -3.76 -7.93
CA VAL A 97 24.40 -4.36 -7.34
C VAL A 97 25.38 -4.42 -8.49
N PRO A 98 26.50 -3.66 -8.48
CA PRO A 98 27.52 -3.87 -9.49
C PRO A 98 27.92 -5.34 -9.37
N ALA A 99 27.72 -6.10 -10.45
CA ALA A 99 28.15 -7.49 -10.50
C ALA A 99 29.62 -7.52 -10.08
N GLN A 100 29.88 -8.03 -8.88
CA GLN A 100 31.22 -8.20 -8.38
C GLN A 100 31.79 -9.41 -9.12
N GLU A 101 32.27 -9.16 -10.33
CA GLU A 101 33.20 -10.06 -11.01
C GLU A 101 34.46 -10.17 -10.15
N ASP A 102 34.80 -11.42 -9.82
CA ASP A 102 36.08 -11.91 -9.29
C ASP A 102 36.52 -11.50 -7.86
N ALA A 103 36.26 -12.42 -6.92
CA ALA A 103 37.27 -12.86 -5.93
C ALA A 103 36.98 -14.27 -5.40
N VAL A 104 37.53 -15.28 -6.09
CA VAL A 104 37.97 -16.57 -5.51
C VAL A 104 39.10 -16.23 -4.49
N GLU A 105 39.31 -16.83 -3.32
CA GLU A 105 39.25 -18.24 -2.89
C GLU A 105 39.48 -18.35 -1.36
N ALA A 106 38.96 -19.44 -0.77
CA ALA A 106 39.44 -20.21 0.40
C ALA A 106 39.34 -19.66 1.85
N ALA A 107 38.48 -20.32 2.65
CA ALA A 107 38.90 -21.15 3.80
C ALA A 107 37.74 -22.03 4.36
N GLN A 108 37.86 -23.36 4.19
CA GLN A 108 37.31 -24.45 5.04
C GLN A 108 37.89 -24.31 6.47
N GLU A 109 37.40 -24.86 7.60
CA GLU A 109 36.35 -25.79 8.03
C GLU A 109 36.30 -25.64 9.59
N ASP A 110 35.23 -26.14 10.25
CA ASP A 110 35.25 -26.95 11.50
C ASP A 110 34.12 -26.62 12.51
N ASP A 111 33.12 -27.52 12.50
CA ASP A 111 32.42 -28.24 13.57
C ASP A 111 31.93 -27.66 14.93
N THR A 112 30.80 -28.25 15.35
CA THR A 112 30.30 -28.53 16.73
C THR A 112 29.01 -27.82 17.24
N GLU A 113 27.89 -28.55 17.06
CA GLU A 113 26.92 -29.07 18.06
C GLU A 113 26.14 -28.19 19.08
N ALA A 114 24.80 -28.20 18.89
CA ALA A 114 23.64 -28.37 19.80
C ALA A 114 23.44 -27.59 21.13
N ALA A 115 22.23 -26.99 21.30
CA ALA A 115 21.25 -27.27 22.39
C ALA A 115 19.94 -26.43 22.33
N GLN A 116 18.80 -27.15 22.29
CA GLN A 116 17.41 -26.99 22.80
C GLN A 116 16.81 -25.64 23.30
N GLU A 117 15.60 -25.28 22.82
CA GLU A 117 14.25 -25.23 23.49
C GLU A 117 14.11 -24.11 24.55
N ASP A 118 13.07 -23.29 24.73
CA ASP A 118 11.63 -23.21 24.40
C ASP A 118 11.18 -21.77 24.79
N ASP A 119 10.15 -21.20 24.15
CA ASP A 119 9.06 -20.35 24.72
C ASP A 119 8.39 -19.46 23.64
N THR A 120 7.44 -20.09 22.97
CA THR A 120 6.04 -19.69 22.66
C THR A 120 5.58 -18.23 22.86
N GLU A 121 4.70 -17.83 21.92
CA GLU A 121 3.55 -16.92 22.12
C GLU A 121 3.72 -15.40 21.98
N ALA A 122 4.21 -14.95 20.81
CA ALA A 122 3.87 -13.59 20.30
C ALA A 122 3.97 -13.43 18.77
N ALA A 123 4.40 -14.46 18.03
CA ALA A 123 4.77 -14.34 16.61
C ALA A 123 3.66 -14.76 15.61
N GLN A 124 2.52 -15.28 16.07
CA GLN A 124 1.56 -15.95 15.18
C GLN A 124 0.54 -15.04 14.48
N GLU A 125 0.54 -13.72 14.68
CA GLU A 125 -0.34 -12.81 13.93
C GLU A 125 0.35 -12.11 12.74
N ALA A 126 1.67 -12.28 12.55
CA ALA A 126 2.42 -11.70 11.43
C ALA A 126 2.73 -12.71 10.31
N GLU A 127 2.51 -14.01 10.54
CA GLU A 127 2.99 -15.10 9.66
C GLU A 127 2.02 -15.48 8.53
N ALA A 128 0.90 -14.76 8.37
CA ALA A 128 -0.04 -15.00 7.28
C ALA A 128 0.26 -14.21 5.98
N LEU A 129 1.28 -13.34 5.98
CA LEU A 129 1.64 -12.47 4.85
C LEU A 129 3.01 -12.78 4.21
N SER A 130 3.71 -13.84 4.62
CA SER A 130 5.11 -14.09 4.21
C SER A 130 5.29 -14.94 2.96
N ALA A 131 4.24 -15.20 2.17
CA ALA A 131 4.31 -16.20 1.10
C ALA A 131 4.13 -15.67 -0.32
N VAL A 132 4.74 -14.54 -0.73
CA VAL A 132 5.02 -14.27 -2.16
C VAL A 132 6.28 -13.42 -2.42
N SER A 133 7.22 -14.03 -3.16
CA SER A 133 8.29 -13.45 -4.00
C SER A 133 9.66 -13.12 -3.39
N HIS A 134 10.62 -14.02 -3.62
CA HIS A 134 12.07 -13.79 -3.51
C HIS A 134 12.54 -12.73 -4.52
N LYS A 135 12.58 -11.48 -4.06
CA LYS A 135 13.42 -10.41 -4.60
C LYS A 135 13.90 -9.66 -3.38
N GLU A 136 15.20 -9.70 -3.09
CA GLU A 136 15.77 -9.02 -1.91
C GLU A 136 15.38 -7.55 -1.96
N SER A 137 14.41 -7.19 -1.14
CA SER A 137 13.93 -5.83 -1.01
C SER A 137 14.93 -5.05 -0.17
N VAL A 138 15.16 -3.80 -0.54
CA VAL A 138 16.17 -2.93 0.10
C VAL A 138 15.85 -2.67 1.57
N TYR A 139 14.57 -2.77 1.93
CA TYR A 139 14.03 -2.44 3.23
C TYR A 139 13.46 -3.69 3.92
N ALA A 140 13.48 -3.68 5.25
CA ALA A 140 12.84 -4.70 6.07
C ALA A 140 11.31 -4.59 5.96
N SER A 141 10.62 -5.74 6.00
CA SER A 141 9.16 -5.78 5.97
C SER A 141 8.54 -5.03 4.78
N THR A 142 9.14 -5.22 3.60
CA THR A 142 8.61 -4.80 2.29
C THR A 142 7.78 -5.90 1.66
N MET A 143 6.66 -5.49 1.07
CA MET A 143 5.84 -6.31 0.19
C MET A 143 5.88 -5.74 -1.22
N THR A 144 6.18 -6.59 -2.21
CA THR A 144 6.18 -6.19 -3.63
C THR A 144 4.78 -6.27 -4.21
N ILE A 145 4.38 -5.22 -4.93
CA ILE A 145 3.07 -5.12 -5.58
C ILE A 145 3.30 -5.10 -7.10
N PRO A 146 2.46 -5.79 -7.90
CA PRO A 146 2.46 -5.65 -9.36
C PRO A 146 2.44 -4.17 -9.77
N GLY A 147 3.03 -3.82 -10.92
CA GLY A 147 3.17 -2.42 -11.35
C GLY A 147 4.46 -1.73 -10.90
N GLY A 148 5.38 -2.48 -10.26
CA GLY A 148 6.68 -1.95 -9.86
C GLY A 148 6.61 -1.06 -8.61
N LEU A 149 5.62 -1.32 -7.75
CA LEU A 149 5.43 -0.63 -6.49
C LEU A 149 5.81 -1.55 -5.33
N GLU A 150 6.30 -0.95 -4.26
CA GLU A 150 6.66 -1.63 -3.02
C GLU A 150 5.97 -0.91 -1.86
N MET A 151 5.43 -1.70 -0.94
CA MET A 151 4.85 -1.21 0.30
C MET A 151 5.71 -1.66 1.47
N THR A 152 6.21 -0.69 2.22
CA THR A 152 7.15 -0.91 3.32
C THR A 152 6.52 -0.42 4.62
N THR A 153 6.67 -1.22 5.68
CA THR A 153 6.17 -0.90 7.03
C THR A 153 7.30 -0.63 8.05
N SER A 154 8.55 -0.82 7.63
CA SER A 154 9.74 -0.57 8.45
C SER A 154 10.11 0.93 8.48
N LYS A 155 10.87 1.32 9.49
CA LYS A 155 11.38 2.69 9.68
C LYS A 155 12.55 3.01 8.75
N ASP A 156 13.27 2.00 8.28
CA ASP A 156 14.44 2.14 7.40
C ASP A 156 14.19 2.96 6.12
N VAL A 157 13.00 2.86 5.52
CA VAL A 157 12.63 3.67 4.35
C VAL A 157 12.54 5.15 4.71
N LEU A 158 12.09 5.49 5.93
CA LEU A 158 12.08 6.86 6.44
C LEU A 158 13.51 7.36 6.69
N GLU A 159 14.39 6.50 7.18
CA GLU A 159 15.82 6.80 7.35
C GLU A 159 16.50 7.05 6.00
N ALA A 160 16.23 6.21 5.00
CA ALA A 160 16.74 6.41 3.64
C ALA A 160 16.22 7.72 3.02
N LEU A 161 14.94 8.05 3.20
CA LEU A 161 14.37 9.32 2.77
C LEU A 161 15.03 10.51 3.48
N SER A 162 15.33 10.37 4.76
CA SER A 162 16.04 11.38 5.55
C SER A 162 17.46 11.62 5.03
N MET A 163 18.18 10.56 4.66
CA MET A 163 19.54 10.62 4.10
C MET A 163 19.59 11.05 2.63
N GLY A 164 18.44 11.20 1.96
CA GLY A 164 18.35 11.51 0.53
C GLY A 164 18.63 10.32 -0.40
N ALA A 165 18.77 9.12 0.15
CA ALA A 165 18.91 7.85 -0.59
C ALA A 165 17.57 7.13 -0.79
N GLY A 166 16.46 7.72 -0.35
CA GLY A 166 15.12 7.15 -0.46
C GLY A 166 14.45 7.38 -1.83
N PRO A 167 13.26 6.78 -2.04
CA PRO A 167 12.60 6.77 -3.34
C PRO A 167 12.16 8.15 -3.81
N LYS A 168 12.26 8.38 -5.12
CA LYS A 168 11.84 9.65 -5.74
C LYS A 168 10.36 9.91 -5.55
N ARG A 169 9.51 8.89 -5.64
CA ARG A 169 8.08 9.01 -5.36
C ARG A 169 7.74 8.14 -4.16
N VAL A 170 7.10 8.76 -3.19
CA VAL A 170 6.67 8.11 -1.96
C VAL A 170 5.32 8.65 -1.54
N LEU A 171 4.47 7.76 -1.05
CA LEU A 171 3.19 8.06 -0.42
C LEU A 171 3.23 7.42 0.96
N ILE A 172 2.99 8.23 1.99
CA ILE A 172 2.93 7.74 3.36
C ILE A 172 1.49 7.85 3.85
N SER A 173 0.98 6.76 4.40
CA SER A 173 -0.33 6.70 5.03
C SER A 173 -0.24 6.11 6.43
N LEU A 174 -1.17 6.52 7.29
CA LEU A 174 -1.38 5.93 8.61
C LEU A 174 -2.60 5.02 8.58
N GLY A 175 -2.42 3.79 9.06
CA GLY A 175 -3.43 2.74 8.98
C GLY A 175 -3.64 2.20 7.58
N TYR A 176 -4.50 1.19 7.50
CA TYR A 176 -4.89 0.52 6.27
C TYR A 176 -6.36 0.11 6.32
N SER A 177 -6.87 -0.27 5.17
CA SER A 177 -8.18 -0.90 5.00
C SER A 177 -7.99 -2.38 4.75
N ALA A 178 -8.75 -3.18 5.48
CA ALA A 178 -8.71 -4.63 5.38
C ALA A 178 -10.11 -5.14 5.10
N TRP A 179 -10.21 -6.13 4.23
CA TRP A 179 -11.43 -6.88 3.96
C TRP A 179 -11.18 -8.34 4.32
N GLY A 180 -12.14 -8.95 5.03
CA GLY A 180 -12.12 -10.38 5.29
C GLY A 180 -12.40 -11.21 4.04
N GLU A 181 -12.27 -12.53 4.17
CA GLU A 181 -12.63 -13.51 3.14
C GLU A 181 -14.04 -13.25 2.57
N GLY A 182 -14.13 -13.01 1.27
CA GLY A 182 -15.39 -12.80 0.56
C GLY A 182 -16.09 -11.46 0.84
N GLN A 183 -15.56 -10.61 1.73
CA GLN A 183 -16.20 -9.35 2.09
C GLN A 183 -16.13 -8.35 0.94
N LEU A 184 -14.96 -8.20 0.31
CA LEU A 184 -14.78 -7.27 -0.80
C LEU A 184 -15.66 -7.66 -2.00
N GLU A 185 -15.77 -8.95 -2.29
CA GLU A 185 -16.63 -9.47 -3.35
C GLU A 185 -18.11 -9.25 -3.07
N SER A 186 -18.51 -9.36 -1.79
CA SER A 186 -19.88 -9.05 -1.36
C SER A 186 -20.18 -7.57 -1.56
N GLU A 187 -19.27 -6.68 -1.14
CA GLU A 187 -19.43 -5.22 -1.32
C GLU A 187 -19.42 -4.81 -2.80
N LEU A 188 -18.64 -5.52 -3.64
CA LEU A 188 -18.66 -5.33 -5.09
C LEU A 188 -19.99 -5.80 -5.70
N ALA A 189 -20.54 -6.92 -5.24
CA ALA A 189 -21.86 -7.42 -5.67
C ALA A 189 -23.01 -6.49 -5.26
N GLU A 190 -22.86 -5.77 -4.14
CA GLU A 190 -23.80 -4.74 -3.69
C GLU A 190 -23.64 -3.40 -4.42
N ASN A 191 -22.68 -3.26 -5.34
CA ASN A 191 -22.34 -2.02 -6.05
C ASN A 191 -21.86 -0.90 -5.12
N SER A 192 -21.25 -1.23 -3.99
CA SER A 192 -20.63 -0.27 -3.08
C SER A 192 -19.35 0.34 -3.66
N TRP A 193 -18.63 -0.45 -4.47
CA TRP A 193 -17.35 -0.08 -5.07
C TRP A 193 -17.35 -0.22 -6.58
N LEU A 194 -16.63 0.67 -7.26
CA LEU A 194 -16.23 0.53 -8.66
C LEU A 194 -14.74 0.17 -8.72
N THR A 195 -14.38 -0.78 -9.60
CA THR A 195 -13.00 -1.26 -9.75
C THR A 195 -12.37 -0.72 -11.03
N VAL A 196 -11.16 -0.19 -10.95
CA VAL A 196 -10.38 0.24 -12.13
C VAL A 196 -8.92 -0.12 -11.97
N GLY A 197 -8.22 -0.41 -13.08
CA GLY A 197 -6.79 -0.68 -13.04
C GLY A 197 -6.03 0.50 -12.44
N ALA A 198 -5.09 0.22 -11.53
CA ALA A 198 -4.35 1.28 -10.87
C ALA A 198 -3.38 1.96 -11.85
N ASP A 199 -3.32 3.28 -11.75
CA ASP A 199 -2.38 4.13 -12.49
C ASP A 199 -1.54 4.91 -11.48
N THR A 200 -0.23 4.74 -11.55
CA THR A 200 0.69 5.35 -10.58
C THR A 200 0.68 6.89 -10.64
N ALA A 201 0.30 7.49 -11.77
CA ALA A 201 0.14 8.95 -11.87
C ALA A 201 -1.01 9.47 -11.00
N VAL A 202 -2.04 8.65 -10.73
CA VAL A 202 -3.10 9.00 -9.77
C VAL A 202 -2.57 8.95 -8.34
N ILE A 203 -1.66 8.02 -8.04
CA ILE A 203 -1.11 7.81 -6.70
C ILE A 203 -0.11 8.90 -6.31
N PHE A 204 0.78 9.31 -7.24
CA PHE A 204 1.91 10.19 -6.89
C PHE A 204 1.81 11.59 -7.51
N ASP A 205 1.33 11.71 -8.75
CA ASP A 205 1.35 12.99 -9.47
C ASP A 205 0.07 13.82 -9.29
N THR A 206 -1.05 13.16 -8.93
CA THR A 206 -2.35 13.81 -8.77
C THR A 206 -2.56 14.32 -7.33
N PRO A 207 -2.98 15.58 -7.12
CA PRO A 207 -3.36 16.09 -5.80
C PRO A 207 -4.48 15.26 -5.17
N VAL A 208 -4.44 15.04 -3.85
CA VAL A 208 -5.37 14.13 -3.13
C VAL A 208 -6.84 14.41 -3.42
N GLU A 209 -7.24 15.68 -3.51
CA GLU A 209 -8.61 16.11 -3.77
C GLU A 209 -9.11 15.71 -5.17
N GLN A 210 -8.19 15.63 -6.14
CA GLN A 210 -8.52 15.33 -7.54
C GLN A 210 -8.41 13.84 -7.87
N ARG A 211 -7.87 13.01 -6.96
CA ARG A 211 -7.67 11.56 -7.21
C ARG A 211 -8.98 10.83 -7.47
N TYR A 212 -10.06 11.20 -6.77
CA TYR A 212 -11.38 10.61 -6.97
C TYR A 212 -11.91 10.84 -8.39
N GLU A 213 -11.97 12.10 -8.82
CA GLU A 213 -12.39 12.48 -10.17
C GLU A 213 -11.48 11.85 -11.24
N ARG A 214 -10.16 11.82 -10.99
CA ARG A 214 -9.20 11.22 -11.93
C ARG A 214 -9.39 9.71 -12.07
N ALA A 215 -9.66 9.01 -10.97
CA ALA A 215 -9.92 7.57 -10.95
C ALA A 215 -11.25 7.25 -11.66
N MET A 216 -12.31 8.02 -11.44
CA MET A 216 -13.56 7.87 -12.19
C MET A 216 -13.35 8.08 -13.69
N LYS A 217 -12.57 9.10 -14.07
CA LYS A 217 -12.25 9.36 -15.48
C LYS A 217 -11.50 8.19 -16.15
N LEU A 218 -10.72 7.40 -15.40
CA LEU A 218 -10.06 6.19 -15.93
C LEU A 218 -11.06 5.09 -16.30
N LEU A 219 -12.21 5.01 -15.61
CA LEU A 219 -13.31 4.14 -16.01
C LEU A 219 -14.02 4.62 -17.29
N GLY A 220 -13.70 5.83 -17.76
CA GLY A 220 -14.50 6.51 -18.79
C GLY A 220 -15.88 6.94 -18.27
N LEU A 221 -16.08 6.90 -16.96
CA LEU A 221 -17.29 7.36 -16.28
C LEU A 221 -17.04 8.75 -15.71
N GLU A 222 -18.03 9.60 -15.84
CA GLU A 222 -17.99 10.94 -15.26
C GLU A 222 -18.91 10.98 -14.01
N SER A 223 -18.50 11.68 -12.96
CA SER A 223 -19.20 11.77 -11.64
C SER A 223 -20.73 11.95 -11.75
N TRP A 224 -21.15 12.83 -12.66
CA TRP A 224 -22.54 13.19 -12.96
C TRP A 224 -23.37 12.09 -13.64
N MET A 225 -22.76 11.04 -14.21
CA MET A 225 -23.48 9.89 -14.76
C MET A 225 -23.99 8.94 -13.67
N LEU A 226 -23.45 9.06 -12.44
CA LEU A 226 -23.74 8.20 -11.30
C LEU A 226 -24.59 8.90 -10.22
N SER A 227 -24.80 10.22 -10.35
CA SER A 227 -25.74 10.97 -9.51
C SER A 227 -27.19 10.62 -9.89
N SER A 228 -27.93 10.08 -8.93
CA SER A 228 -29.38 9.83 -9.05
C SER A 228 -30.23 11.11 -9.00
N GLU A 229 -29.64 12.30 -8.86
CA GLU A 229 -30.34 13.57 -9.05
C GLU A 229 -30.51 13.89 -10.52
N VAL A 230 -31.53 13.29 -11.12
CA VAL A 230 -32.25 13.87 -12.25
C VAL A 230 -32.89 15.17 -11.75
N GLY A 231 -32.13 16.26 -11.81
CA GLY A 231 -32.63 17.61 -11.59
C GLY A 231 -33.60 18.00 -12.70
N HIS A 232 -34.88 17.68 -12.52
CA HIS A 232 -35.97 18.36 -13.20
C HIS A 232 -36.30 19.65 -12.42
N SER A 233 -35.90 20.81 -12.96
CA SER A 233 -36.76 22.01 -13.02
C SER A 233 -36.18 23.05 -13.96
#